data_AF-A0A0K2RVG2-F1
#
_entry.id   AF-A0A0K2RVG2-F1
#
_cell.length_a   1.000
_cell.length_b   1.000
_cell.length_c   1.000
_cell.angle_alpha   90.00
_cell.angle_beta   90.00
_cell.angle_gamma   90.00
#
_symmetry.space_group_name_H-M   'P 1'
#
loop_
_entity.id
_entity.type
_entity.pdbx_description
1 polymer ?
#
loop_
_entity_poly.entity_id
_entity_poly.type
_entity_poly.pdbx_seq_one_letter_code
_entity_poly.pdbx_strand_id
1 'polypeptide(L)'
;MAVDGSGRVLQLSAVRLLHPEEQTLEDMLTGWRNQQLSRNLQFDTIDKGIGCVRRFVNHVNEFPWNWSPAHVEEYFGDLRSIHHLKHSTIRGYQSALRRFTSYVSNSDYGWDQVCEERFGTHPSQVFFDWNTAAHTQEYEGRPSKRPFTKAELQMLFDHADDQVELIAASGKKGWKAAYRDAVMLKVTYSYGLRFNELRHLQTIDFATNPQARRFGKTGVCKVRFGKSRKGSLTNPAAS
;
A
#
# COMPACT_ATOMS: atom_id res chain seq x y z
N MET A 1 -26.55 -12.49 5.09
CA MET A 1 -27.34 -11.26 4.81
C MET A 1 -26.92 -10.77 3.43
N ALA A 2 -27.57 -9.76 2.85
CA ALA A 2 -27.03 -9.14 1.64
C ALA A 2 -26.28 -7.86 2.02
N VAL A 3 -25.29 -7.47 1.22
CA VAL A 3 -24.57 -6.20 1.38
C VAL A 3 -24.67 -5.43 0.09
N ASP A 4 -25.02 -4.16 0.16
CA ASP A 4 -25.16 -3.32 -1.04
C ASP A 4 -23.80 -2.93 -1.65
N GLY A 5 -23.83 -2.29 -2.83
CA GLY A 5 -22.63 -1.81 -3.51
C GLY A 5 -21.88 -0.69 -2.77
N SER A 6 -22.50 -0.07 -1.77
CA SER A 6 -21.88 0.95 -0.91
C SER A 6 -21.27 0.35 0.36
N GLY A 7 -21.54 -0.92 0.63
CA GLY A 7 -21.09 -1.65 1.82
C GLY A 7 -22.06 -1.58 3.00
N ARG A 8 -23.34 -1.27 2.81
CA ARG A 8 -24.34 -1.28 3.90
C ARG A 8 -24.98 -2.65 4.02
N VAL A 9 -25.23 -3.09 5.26
CA VAL A 9 -25.95 -4.35 5.48
C VAL A 9 -27.42 -4.20 5.07
N LEU A 10 -27.92 -5.17 4.31
CA LEU A 10 -29.32 -5.31 3.94
C LEU A 10 -29.88 -6.46 4.78
N GLN A 11 -30.72 -6.09 5.75
CA GLN A 11 -31.49 -7.02 6.56
C GLN A 11 -32.51 -7.76 5.66
N LEU A 12 -32.14 -8.94 5.16
CA LEU A 12 -33.03 -9.86 4.46
C LEU A 12 -33.59 -10.89 5.44
N SER A 13 -34.91 -11.06 5.43
CA SER A 13 -35.64 -11.90 6.36
C SER A 13 -35.32 -13.41 6.19
N ALA A 14 -35.11 -14.07 7.33
CA ALA A 14 -35.43 -15.48 7.60
C ALA A 14 -34.59 -16.61 6.94
N VAL A 15 -33.27 -16.56 7.04
CA VAL A 15 -32.45 -17.79 6.94
C VAL A 15 -31.70 -18.02 8.26
N ARG A 16 -31.96 -19.17 8.90
CA ARG A 16 -31.25 -19.62 10.09
C ARG A 16 -29.84 -20.04 9.68
N LEU A 17 -28.83 -19.27 10.09
CA LEU A 17 -27.44 -19.54 9.75
C LEU A 17 -26.88 -20.66 10.65
N LEU A 18 -26.10 -21.56 10.06
CA LEU A 18 -25.41 -22.63 10.81
C LEU A 18 -24.22 -22.09 11.61
N HIS A 19 -23.53 -21.08 11.09
CA HIS A 19 -22.42 -20.37 11.73
C HIS A 19 -22.66 -18.85 11.63
N PRO A 20 -23.51 -18.28 12.51
CA PRO A 20 -23.91 -16.89 12.42
C PRO A 20 -22.72 -15.92 12.56
N GLU A 21 -21.72 -16.26 13.35
CA GLU A 21 -20.53 -15.44 13.58
C GLU A 21 -19.66 -15.35 12.32
N GLU A 22 -19.24 -16.49 11.77
CA GLU A 22 -18.40 -16.55 10.57
C GLU A 22 -19.09 -15.88 9.38
N GLN A 23 -20.38 -16.17 9.18
CA GLN A 23 -21.13 -15.54 8.09
C GLN A 23 -21.22 -14.02 8.26
N THR A 24 -21.43 -13.54 9.48
CA THR A 24 -21.51 -12.09 9.73
C THR A 24 -20.16 -11.42 9.48
N LEU A 25 -19.05 -12.05 9.87
CA LEU A 25 -17.71 -11.58 9.53
C LEU A 25 -17.47 -11.54 8.01
N GLU A 26 -17.84 -12.58 7.28
CA GLU A 26 -17.71 -12.62 5.82
C GLU A 26 -18.56 -11.53 5.14
N ASP A 27 -19.78 -11.30 5.63
CA ASP A 27 -20.64 -10.23 5.13
C ASP A 27 -20.01 -8.85 5.41
N MET A 28 -19.44 -8.62 6.61
CA MET A 28 -18.69 -7.40 6.95
C MET A 28 -17.48 -7.18 6.03
N LEU A 29 -16.70 -8.22 5.75
CA LEU A 29 -15.55 -8.15 4.86
C LEU A 29 -15.97 -7.85 3.41
N THR A 30 -17.07 -8.44 2.96
CA THR A 30 -17.67 -8.17 1.66
C THR A 30 -18.14 -6.72 1.56
N GLY A 31 -18.82 -6.23 2.59
CA GLY A 31 -19.24 -4.83 2.64
C GLY A 31 -18.08 -3.84 2.66
N TRP A 32 -17.04 -4.14 3.43
CA TRP A 32 -15.84 -3.32 3.46
C TRP A 32 -15.08 -3.33 2.12
N ARG A 33 -15.11 -4.45 1.39
CA ARG A 33 -14.62 -4.53 0.01
C ARG A 33 -15.41 -3.59 -0.90
N ASN A 34 -16.73 -3.65 -0.87
CA ASN A 34 -17.62 -2.80 -1.69
C ASN A 34 -17.40 -1.31 -1.40
N GLN A 35 -17.32 -0.93 -0.12
CA GLN A 35 -17.04 0.43 0.32
C GLN A 35 -15.68 0.96 -0.19
N GLN A 36 -14.66 0.10 -0.22
CA GLN A 36 -13.35 0.51 -0.72
C GLN A 36 -13.30 0.61 -2.25
N LEU A 37 -14.03 -0.26 -2.95
CA LEU A 37 -14.18 -0.18 -4.42
C LEU A 37 -14.89 1.09 -4.85
N SER A 38 -15.98 1.49 -4.18
CA SER A 38 -16.67 2.75 -4.46
C SER A 38 -15.79 3.98 -4.24
N ARG A 39 -14.75 3.86 -3.41
CA ARG A 39 -13.71 4.87 -3.17
C ARG A 39 -12.50 4.77 -4.11
N ASN A 40 -12.59 3.96 -5.17
CA ASN A 40 -11.54 3.74 -6.18
C ASN A 40 -10.21 3.24 -5.61
N LEU A 41 -10.24 2.46 -4.52
CA LEU A 41 -9.05 1.76 -4.04
C LEU A 41 -8.69 0.60 -4.97
N GLN A 42 -7.39 0.35 -5.13
CA GLN A 42 -6.89 -0.76 -5.94
C GLN A 42 -7.16 -2.10 -5.27
N PHE A 43 -7.53 -3.13 -6.04
CA PHE A 43 -7.85 -4.47 -5.54
C PHE A 43 -6.77 -5.03 -4.60
N ASP A 44 -5.49 -4.95 -4.98
CA ASP A 44 -4.37 -5.41 -4.14
C ASP A 44 -4.31 -4.72 -2.77
N THR A 45 -4.69 -3.43 -2.70
CA THR A 45 -4.77 -2.71 -1.42
C THR A 45 -5.93 -3.19 -0.56
N ILE A 46 -7.06 -3.51 -1.18
CA ILE A 46 -8.26 -4.03 -0.52
C ILE A 46 -7.97 -5.43 0.03
N ASP A 47 -7.44 -6.32 -0.81
CA ASP A 47 -7.14 -7.71 -0.44
C ASP A 47 -6.08 -7.77 0.68
N LYS A 48 -5.06 -6.90 0.65
CA LYS A 48 -4.11 -6.75 1.77
C LYS A 48 -4.78 -6.28 3.05
N GLY A 49 -5.75 -5.37 2.96
CA GLY A 49 -6.55 -4.92 4.09
C GLY A 49 -7.36 -6.06 4.70
N ILE A 50 -8.11 -6.80 3.87
CA ILE A 50 -8.92 -7.97 4.28
C ILE A 50 -8.02 -9.02 4.93
N GLY A 51 -6.87 -9.31 4.32
CA GLY A 51 -5.89 -10.23 4.89
C GLY A 51 -5.36 -9.78 6.26
N CYS A 52 -5.24 -8.47 6.53
CA CYS A 52 -4.90 -7.98 7.87
C CYS A 52 -6.01 -8.28 8.89
N VAL A 53 -7.27 -8.04 8.52
CA VAL A 53 -8.42 -8.32 9.39
C VAL A 53 -8.49 -9.80 9.74
N ARG A 54 -8.37 -10.69 8.74
CA ARG A 54 -8.36 -12.14 8.97
C ARG A 54 -7.23 -12.60 9.88
N ARG A 55 -6.01 -12.06 9.68
CA ARG A 55 -4.88 -12.35 10.56
C ARG A 55 -5.14 -11.93 12.01
N PHE A 56 -5.81 -10.79 12.20
CA PHE A 56 -6.16 -10.32 13.53
C PHE A 56 -7.21 -11.24 14.17
N VAL A 57 -8.33 -11.52 13.49
CA VAL A 57 -9.37 -12.47 13.95
C VAL A 57 -8.75 -13.79 14.38
N ASN A 58 -7.91 -14.38 13.52
CA ASN A 58 -7.30 -15.68 13.80
C ASN A 58 -6.30 -15.65 14.96
N HIS A 59 -5.65 -14.51 15.21
CA HIS A 59 -4.69 -14.40 16.31
C HIS A 59 -5.39 -14.21 17.64
N VAL A 60 -6.36 -13.29 17.72
CA VAL A 60 -7.10 -13.01 18.96
C VAL A 60 -8.20 -14.04 19.23
N ASN A 61 -8.51 -14.88 18.23
CA ASN A 61 -9.57 -15.89 18.26
C ASN A 61 -10.93 -15.33 18.69
N GLU A 62 -11.22 -14.10 18.26
CA GLU A 62 -12.43 -13.37 18.60
C GLU A 62 -12.96 -12.56 17.41
N PHE A 63 -14.28 -12.36 17.39
CA PHE A 63 -14.98 -11.64 16.33
C PHE A 63 -15.03 -10.11 16.59
N PRO A 64 -15.25 -9.28 15.55
CA PRO A 64 -15.15 -7.83 15.66
C PRO A 64 -15.98 -7.15 16.75
N TRP A 65 -17.14 -7.72 17.10
CA TRP A 65 -18.04 -7.21 18.14
C TRP A 65 -17.61 -7.54 19.58
N ASN A 66 -16.58 -8.38 19.75
CA ASN A 66 -15.95 -8.70 21.04
C ASN A 66 -14.53 -8.11 21.17
N TRP A 67 -14.05 -7.39 20.16
CA TRP A 67 -12.70 -6.83 20.22
C TRP A 67 -12.60 -5.78 21.32
N SER A 68 -11.42 -5.73 21.95
CA SER A 68 -11.11 -4.83 23.04
C SER A 68 -9.72 -4.22 22.83
N PRO A 69 -9.38 -3.11 23.50
CA PRO A 69 -8.03 -2.58 23.46
C PRO A 69 -6.97 -3.57 23.96
N ALA A 70 -7.30 -4.49 24.88
CA ALA A 70 -6.38 -5.52 25.36
C ALA A 70 -5.96 -6.48 24.23
N HIS A 71 -6.92 -6.92 23.40
CA HIS A 71 -6.63 -7.73 22.21
C HIS A 71 -5.68 -7.01 21.23
N VAL A 72 -5.79 -5.68 21.12
CA VAL A 72 -4.92 -4.86 20.27
C VAL A 72 -3.49 -4.81 20.83
N GLU A 73 -3.36 -4.60 22.14
CA GLU A 73 -2.08 -4.54 22.84
C GLU A 73 -1.33 -5.87 22.77
N GLU A 74 -2.01 -6.98 23.05
CA GLU A 74 -1.48 -8.34 22.96
C GLU A 74 -0.96 -8.63 21.54
N TYR A 75 -1.81 -8.43 20.52
CA TYR A 75 -1.44 -8.69 19.13
C TYR A 75 -0.19 -7.92 18.69
N PHE A 76 -0.15 -6.61 18.96
CA PHE A 76 1.00 -5.80 18.54
C PHE A 76 2.23 -5.98 19.45
N GLY A 77 2.04 -6.43 20.69
CA GLY A 77 3.09 -6.91 21.57
C GLY A 77 3.80 -8.13 20.97
N ASP A 78 3.04 -9.11 20.52
CA ASP A 78 3.53 -10.35 19.90
C ASP A 78 4.20 -10.09 18.55
N LEU A 79 3.58 -9.28 17.69
CA LEU A 79 4.17 -8.92 16.40
C LEU A 79 5.54 -8.24 16.53
N ARG A 80 5.77 -7.52 17.63
CA ARG A 80 7.04 -6.83 17.90
C ARG A 80 8.04 -7.75 18.59
N SER A 81 7.60 -8.50 19.59
CA SER A 81 8.47 -9.24 20.51
C SER A 81 8.82 -10.63 20.01
N ILE A 82 7.86 -11.31 19.36
CA ILE A 82 8.03 -12.68 18.86
C ILE A 82 8.37 -12.66 17.37
N HIS A 83 7.60 -11.92 16.58
CA HIS A 83 7.75 -11.91 15.12
C HIS A 83 8.72 -10.84 14.59
N HIS A 84 9.23 -9.97 15.47
CA HIS A 84 10.19 -8.91 15.14
C HIS A 84 9.83 -8.09 13.90
N LEU A 85 8.53 -7.84 13.69
CA LEU A 85 8.07 -7.11 12.52
C LEU A 85 8.58 -5.67 12.54
N LYS A 86 8.90 -5.18 11.34
CA LYS A 86 9.32 -3.78 11.16
C LYS A 86 8.18 -2.85 11.57
N HIS A 87 8.51 -1.72 12.21
CA HIS A 87 7.53 -0.70 12.60
C HIS A 87 6.62 -0.24 11.45
N SER A 88 7.15 -0.12 10.23
CA SER A 88 6.37 0.23 9.04
C SER A 88 5.28 -0.80 8.71
N THR A 89 5.58 -2.09 8.92
CA THR A 89 4.62 -3.18 8.71
C THR A 89 3.52 -3.15 9.76
N ILE A 90 3.89 -2.98 11.04
CA ILE A 90 2.96 -2.84 12.15
C ILE A 90 2.01 -1.66 11.91
N ARG A 91 2.52 -0.49 11.52
CA ARG A 91 1.69 0.68 11.17
C ARG A 91 0.74 0.42 10.01
N GLY A 92 1.18 -0.34 9.00
CA GLY A 92 0.31 -0.77 7.91
C GLY A 92 -0.87 -1.61 8.40
N TYR A 93 -0.63 -2.52 9.35
CA TYR A 93 -1.67 -3.35 9.97
C TYR A 93 -2.61 -2.50 10.83
N GLN A 94 -2.07 -1.63 11.70
CA GLN A 94 -2.85 -0.69 12.51
C GLN A 94 -3.77 0.19 11.64
N SER A 95 -3.23 0.72 10.53
CA SER A 95 -4.00 1.54 9.59
C SER A 95 -5.13 0.77 8.90
N ALA A 96 -4.90 -0.50 8.56
CA ALA A 96 -5.94 -1.35 7.96
C ALA A 96 -7.05 -1.69 8.97
N LEU A 97 -6.67 -2.14 10.16
CA LEU A 97 -7.60 -2.56 11.22
C LEU A 97 -8.42 -1.39 11.77
N ARG A 98 -7.81 -0.21 11.94
CA ARG A 98 -8.53 1.02 12.33
C ARG A 98 -9.58 1.42 11.30
N ARG A 99 -9.26 1.33 10.00
CA ARG A 99 -10.22 1.64 8.92
C ARG A 99 -11.36 0.63 8.85
N PHE A 100 -11.10 -0.65 9.13
CA PHE A 100 -12.13 -1.68 9.19
C PHE A 100 -13.07 -1.43 10.38
N THR A 101 -12.52 -1.26 11.58
CA THR A 101 -13.32 -0.97 12.80
C THR A 101 -14.13 0.31 12.66
N SER A 102 -13.57 1.39 12.10
CA SER A 102 -14.33 2.61 11.77
C SER A 102 -15.47 2.39 10.79
N TYR A 103 -15.37 1.40 9.91
CA TYR A 103 -16.43 1.06 8.95
C TYR A 103 -17.54 0.25 9.65
N VAL A 104 -17.19 -0.79 10.41
CA VAL A 104 -18.19 -1.62 11.10
C VAL A 104 -18.82 -0.96 12.32
N SER A 105 -18.17 0.04 12.93
CA SER A 105 -18.73 0.80 14.05
C SER A 105 -19.50 2.04 13.62
N ASN A 106 -19.69 2.28 12.32
CA ASN A 106 -20.42 3.43 11.82
C ASN A 106 -21.88 3.03 11.55
N SER A 107 -22.80 3.69 12.24
CA SER A 107 -24.26 3.48 12.18
C SER A 107 -24.84 3.58 10.76
N ASP A 108 -24.20 4.34 9.85
CA ASP A 108 -24.64 4.46 8.45
C ASP A 108 -24.54 3.15 7.67
N TYR A 109 -23.79 2.17 8.18
CA TYR A 109 -23.64 0.84 7.57
C TYR A 109 -24.48 -0.25 8.24
N GLY A 110 -25.04 0.01 9.43
CA GLY A 110 -26.01 -0.85 10.14
C GLY A 110 -25.45 -2.10 10.83
N TRP A 111 -24.13 -2.25 10.89
CA TRP A 111 -23.49 -3.42 11.52
C TRP A 111 -23.63 -3.47 13.04
N ASP A 112 -23.77 -2.32 13.67
CA ASP A 112 -24.09 -2.14 15.08
C ASP A 112 -25.39 -2.86 15.44
N GLN A 113 -26.49 -2.52 14.77
CA GLN A 113 -27.81 -3.12 15.03
C GLN A 113 -27.83 -4.62 14.76
N VAL A 114 -27.22 -5.05 13.65
CA VAL A 114 -27.14 -6.46 13.28
C VAL A 114 -26.41 -7.29 14.34
N CYS A 115 -25.30 -6.77 14.87
CA CYS A 115 -24.55 -7.48 15.90
C CYS A 115 -25.27 -7.45 17.24
N GLU A 116 -25.92 -6.35 17.61
CA GLU A 116 -26.70 -6.28 18.86
C GLU A 116 -27.84 -7.30 18.85
N GLU A 117 -28.59 -7.38 17.75
CA GLU A 117 -29.70 -8.33 17.59
C GLU A 117 -29.22 -9.79 17.63
N ARG A 118 -28.03 -10.09 17.10
CA ARG A 118 -27.53 -11.47 16.93
C ARG A 118 -26.67 -11.97 18.09
N PHE A 119 -25.85 -11.09 18.65
CA PHE A 119 -24.76 -11.43 19.56
C PHE A 119 -24.84 -10.67 20.89
N GLY A 120 -25.77 -9.72 21.03
CA GLY A 120 -25.94 -8.93 22.26
C GLY A 120 -24.86 -7.89 22.50
N THR A 121 -24.04 -7.59 21.49
CA THR A 121 -22.97 -6.59 21.52
C THR A 121 -22.73 -6.03 20.10
N HIS A 122 -21.94 -4.98 19.96
CA HIS A 122 -21.65 -4.33 18.67
C HIS A 122 -20.15 -4.13 18.42
N PRO A 123 -19.72 -4.04 17.15
CA PRO A 123 -18.39 -3.59 16.80
C PRO A 123 -18.14 -2.16 17.25
N SER A 124 -16.99 -1.92 17.86
CA SER A 124 -16.55 -0.57 18.28
C SER A 124 -15.16 -0.25 17.75
N GLN A 125 -14.80 1.03 17.76
CA GLN A 125 -13.42 1.42 17.50
C GLN A 125 -12.56 1.03 18.70
N VAL A 126 -11.54 0.21 18.47
CA VAL A 126 -10.58 -0.22 19.51
C VAL A 126 -9.14 0.16 19.19
N PHE A 127 -8.89 0.77 18.03
CA PHE A 127 -7.59 1.27 17.59
C PHE A 127 -7.54 2.79 17.73
N PHE A 128 -6.93 3.24 18.83
CA PHE A 128 -6.80 4.63 19.22
C PHE A 128 -5.34 5.09 19.16
N ASP A 129 -5.13 6.41 19.24
CA ASP A 129 -3.79 6.98 19.17
C ASP A 129 -2.90 6.57 20.37
N TRP A 130 -3.50 6.13 21.48
CA TRP A 130 -2.77 5.70 22.68
C TRP A 130 -2.34 4.22 22.66
N ASN A 131 -3.03 3.34 21.91
CA ASN A 131 -2.64 1.93 21.74
C ASN A 131 -2.11 1.58 20.35
N THR A 132 -2.00 2.57 19.46
CA THR A 132 -1.37 2.42 18.14
C THR A 132 -0.18 3.36 17.96
N ALA A 133 0.70 3.06 17.01
CA ALA A 133 1.88 3.88 16.79
C ALA A 133 1.46 5.23 16.15
N ALA A 134 1.81 6.33 16.80
CA ALA A 134 1.49 7.67 16.32
C ALA A 134 2.09 7.97 14.94
N HIS A 135 1.34 8.72 14.13
CA HIS A 135 1.69 9.16 12.78
C HIS A 135 2.73 10.30 12.74
N THR A 136 3.63 10.39 13.72
CA THR A 136 4.46 11.60 13.95
C THR A 136 5.82 11.57 13.24
N GLN A 137 6.12 10.57 12.41
CA GLN A 137 7.32 10.59 11.56
C GLN A 137 6.97 10.32 10.10
N GLU A 138 6.94 11.40 9.31
CA GLU A 138 6.85 11.32 7.84
C GLU A 138 8.11 10.68 7.21
N TYR A 139 9.20 10.51 7.98
CA TYR A 139 10.44 9.90 7.52
C TYR A 139 10.86 8.72 8.41
N GLU A 140 10.49 7.51 7.97
CA GLU A 140 10.91 6.23 8.57
C GLU A 140 12.13 5.64 7.83
N GLY A 141 12.97 6.48 7.24
CA GLY A 141 14.24 6.03 6.68
C GLY A 141 15.12 5.51 7.80
N ARG A 142 15.45 4.21 7.81
CA ARG A 142 16.54 3.71 8.66
C ARG A 142 17.79 4.55 8.38
N PRO A 143 18.60 4.94 9.37
CA PRO A 143 19.85 5.68 9.13
C PRO A 143 20.76 5.04 8.07
N SER A 144 20.68 3.71 7.92
CA SER A 144 21.41 2.95 6.89
C SER A 144 20.92 3.15 5.45
N LYS A 145 19.74 3.74 5.23
CA LYS A 145 19.20 4.07 3.90
C LYS A 145 19.33 5.57 3.63
N ARG A 146 20.58 6.06 3.61
CA ARG A 146 20.87 7.44 3.23
C ARG A 146 20.91 7.62 1.69
N PRO A 147 20.67 8.83 1.18
CA PRO A 147 20.97 9.16 -0.21
C PRO A 147 22.47 9.00 -0.50
N PHE A 148 22.80 8.65 -1.74
CA PHE A 148 24.18 8.71 -2.23
C PHE A 148 24.65 10.16 -2.33
N THR A 149 25.94 10.38 -2.10
CA THR A 149 26.60 11.64 -2.46
C THR A 149 26.80 11.73 -3.98
N LYS A 150 27.08 12.94 -4.49
CA LYS A 150 27.37 13.12 -5.93
C LYS A 150 28.56 12.29 -6.39
N ALA A 151 29.61 12.19 -5.57
CA ALA A 151 30.78 11.38 -5.88
C ALA A 151 30.44 9.89 -5.95
N GLU A 152 29.63 9.39 -5.02
CA GLU A 152 29.19 7.99 -5.03
C GLU A 152 28.27 7.67 -6.21
N LEU A 153 27.41 8.60 -6.61
CA LEU A 153 26.60 8.45 -7.83
C LEU A 153 27.46 8.40 -9.09
N GLN A 154 28.49 9.26 -9.17
CA GLN A 154 29.42 9.22 -10.29
C GLN A 154 30.15 7.88 -10.34
N MET A 155 30.73 7.42 -9.23
CA MET A 155 31.37 6.10 -9.14
C MET A 155 30.42 4.95 -9.53
N LEU A 156 29.14 5.03 -9.15
CA LEU A 156 28.14 4.04 -9.52
C LEU A 156 27.89 4.04 -11.04
N PHE A 157 27.81 5.21 -11.67
CA PHE A 157 27.60 5.32 -13.12
C PHE A 157 28.82 4.87 -13.91
N ASP A 158 30.02 5.29 -13.48
CA ASP A 158 31.28 4.89 -14.11
C ASP A 158 31.44 3.36 -14.02
N HIS A 159 31.22 2.79 -12.84
CA HIS A 159 31.26 1.34 -12.66
C HIS A 159 30.24 0.63 -13.56
N ALA A 160 29.02 1.14 -13.68
CA ALA A 160 28.01 0.54 -14.54
C ALA A 160 28.42 0.56 -16.01
N ASP A 161 29.04 1.65 -16.49
CA ASP A 161 29.56 1.75 -17.86
C ASP A 161 30.77 0.82 -18.08
N ASP A 162 31.70 0.76 -17.14
CA ASP A 162 32.86 -0.14 -17.19
C ASP A 162 32.41 -1.60 -17.31
N GLN A 163 31.36 -2.00 -16.58
CA GLN A 163 30.80 -3.35 -16.70
C GLN A 163 30.25 -3.63 -18.11
N VAL A 164 29.67 -2.64 -18.78
CA VAL A 164 29.21 -2.80 -20.17
C VAL A 164 30.40 -3.06 -21.09
N GLU A 165 31.45 -2.26 -20.96
CA GLU A 165 32.66 -2.38 -21.78
C GLU A 165 33.36 -3.72 -21.57
N LEU A 166 33.52 -4.15 -20.32
CA LEU A 166 34.12 -5.45 -19.97
C LEU A 166 33.33 -6.62 -20.56
N ILE A 167 32.00 -6.61 -20.45
CA ILE A 167 31.18 -7.68 -21.02
C ILE A 167 31.19 -7.65 -22.54
N ALA A 168 31.17 -6.46 -23.15
CA ALA A 168 31.26 -6.29 -24.60
C ALA A 168 32.60 -6.82 -25.14
N ALA A 169 33.71 -6.48 -24.48
CA ALA A 169 35.05 -6.96 -24.82
C ALA A 169 35.18 -8.49 -24.70
N SER A 170 34.42 -9.12 -23.81
CA SER A 170 34.39 -10.59 -23.68
C SER A 170 33.69 -11.33 -24.84
N GLY A 171 33.10 -10.60 -25.80
CA GLY A 171 32.37 -11.17 -26.94
C GLY A 171 31.01 -11.80 -26.59
N LYS A 172 30.59 -11.74 -25.33
CA LYS A 172 29.34 -12.34 -24.85
C LYS A 172 28.14 -11.42 -25.15
N LYS A 173 27.02 -12.01 -25.59
CA LYS A 173 25.76 -11.28 -25.88
C LYS A 173 25.14 -10.55 -24.67
N GLY A 174 25.64 -10.78 -23.46
CA GLY A 174 25.15 -10.18 -22.21
C GLY A 174 25.35 -8.67 -22.09
N TRP A 175 26.22 -8.06 -22.92
CA TRP A 175 26.52 -6.63 -22.84
C TRP A 175 25.29 -5.74 -23.06
N LYS A 176 24.31 -6.20 -23.85
CA LYS A 176 23.06 -5.45 -24.09
C LYS A 176 22.22 -5.28 -22.83
N ALA A 177 22.21 -6.31 -21.96
CA ALA A 177 21.49 -6.25 -20.70
C ALA A 177 22.19 -5.31 -19.71
N ALA A 178 23.52 -5.39 -19.62
CA ALA A 178 24.31 -4.45 -18.82
C ALA A 178 24.12 -3.00 -19.29
N TYR A 179 24.13 -2.77 -20.61
CA TYR A 179 23.92 -1.43 -21.17
C TYR A 179 22.53 -0.90 -20.85
N ARG A 180 21.50 -1.73 -20.98
CA ARG A 180 20.13 -1.38 -20.57
C ARG A 180 20.10 -0.96 -19.11
N ASP A 181 20.72 -1.73 -18.22
CA ASP A 181 20.68 -1.48 -16.77
C ASP A 181 21.45 -0.19 -16.40
N ALA A 182 22.60 0.06 -17.03
CA ALA A 182 23.35 1.31 -16.89
C ALA A 182 22.53 2.54 -17.33
N VAL A 183 21.86 2.45 -18.49
CA VAL A 183 20.96 3.50 -18.99
C VAL A 183 19.77 3.68 -18.03
N MET A 184 19.17 2.59 -17.56
CA MET A 184 18.05 2.63 -16.61
C MET A 184 18.43 3.34 -15.30
N LEU A 185 19.62 3.11 -14.75
CA LEU A 185 20.10 3.81 -13.56
C LEU A 185 20.19 5.31 -13.79
N LYS A 186 20.82 5.72 -14.90
CA LYS A 186 20.98 7.14 -15.26
C LYS A 186 19.64 7.82 -15.51
N VAL A 187 18.74 7.19 -16.26
CA VAL A 187 17.39 7.72 -16.51
C VAL A 187 16.60 7.86 -15.20
N THR A 188 16.67 6.85 -14.33
CA THR A 188 16.01 6.88 -13.02
C THR A 188 16.49 8.07 -12.19
N TYR A 189 17.80 8.27 -12.13
CA TYR A 189 18.40 9.38 -11.40
C TYR A 189 18.04 10.74 -12.01
N SER A 190 18.17 10.90 -13.33
CA SER A 190 17.94 12.17 -14.02
C SER A 190 16.51 12.71 -13.91
N TYR A 191 15.51 11.83 -13.85
CA TYR A 191 14.10 12.21 -13.80
C TYR A 191 13.38 11.83 -12.51
N GLY A 192 14.08 11.24 -11.53
CA GLY A 192 13.52 10.82 -10.24
C GLY A 192 12.43 9.75 -10.36
N LEU A 193 12.55 8.84 -11.32
CA LEU A 193 11.49 7.86 -11.62
C LEU A 193 11.41 6.76 -10.56
N ARG A 194 10.20 6.28 -10.28
CA ARG A 194 10.00 5.02 -9.57
C ARG A 194 10.22 3.86 -10.53
N PHE A 195 10.58 2.69 -10.00
CA PHE A 195 10.77 1.49 -10.81
C PHE A 195 9.56 1.14 -11.69
N ASN A 196 8.34 1.32 -11.17
CA ASN A 196 7.12 1.10 -11.95
C ASN A 196 6.92 2.12 -13.08
N GLU A 197 7.36 3.36 -12.89
CA GLU A 197 7.28 4.42 -13.89
C GLU A 197 8.32 4.14 -14.99
N LEU A 198 9.54 3.78 -14.61
CA LEU A 198 10.64 3.44 -15.50
C LEU A 198 10.33 2.25 -16.41
N ARG A 199 9.75 1.16 -15.88
CA ARG A 199 9.45 -0.05 -16.68
C ARG A 199 8.36 0.16 -17.75
N HIS A 200 7.56 1.22 -17.64
CA HIS A 200 6.52 1.57 -18.62
C HIS A 200 6.92 2.76 -19.51
N LEU A 201 8.16 3.25 -19.34
CA LEU A 201 8.65 4.41 -20.06
C LEU A 201 8.81 4.11 -21.55
N GLN A 202 8.33 5.01 -22.40
CA GLN A 202 8.47 4.94 -23.84
C GLN A 202 9.24 6.15 -24.36
N THR A 203 9.84 6.03 -25.54
CA THR A 203 10.61 7.12 -26.17
C THR A 203 9.77 8.38 -26.43
N ILE A 204 8.46 8.23 -26.63
CA ILE A 204 7.50 9.33 -26.79
C ILE A 204 7.22 10.12 -25.50
N ASP A 205 7.62 9.58 -24.34
CA ASP A 205 7.43 10.24 -23.05
C ASP A 205 8.44 11.38 -22.84
N PHE A 206 9.48 11.45 -23.67
CA PHE A 206 10.46 12.54 -23.66
C PHE A 206 10.04 13.70 -24.56
N ALA A 207 10.25 14.92 -24.08
CA ALA A 207 10.02 16.12 -24.87
C ALA A 207 11.07 17.20 -24.60
N THR A 208 11.11 18.19 -25.49
CA THR A 208 11.95 19.39 -25.30
C THR A 208 11.40 20.25 -24.17
N ASN A 209 12.28 20.75 -23.31
CA ASN A 209 11.95 21.76 -22.31
C ASN A 209 12.47 23.13 -22.78
N PRO A 210 11.59 24.11 -23.07
CA PRO A 210 12.00 25.45 -23.50
C PRO A 210 12.92 26.18 -22.51
N GLN A 211 12.80 25.87 -21.22
CA GLN A 211 13.63 26.44 -20.15
C GLN A 211 14.97 25.71 -19.97
N ALA A 212 15.12 24.51 -20.55
CA ALA A 212 16.32 23.70 -20.45
C ALA A 212 16.76 23.15 -21.82
N ARG A 213 16.91 24.06 -22.80
CA ARG A 213 17.19 23.73 -24.22
C ARG A 213 18.43 22.85 -24.43
N ARG A 214 19.42 22.93 -23.54
CA ARG A 214 20.65 22.11 -23.58
C ARG A 214 20.39 20.60 -23.60
N PHE A 215 19.23 20.17 -23.09
CA PHE A 215 18.86 18.75 -23.05
C PHE A 215 18.08 18.28 -24.29
N GLY A 216 17.93 19.14 -25.32
CA GLY A 216 17.33 18.76 -26.59
C GLY A 216 15.93 18.13 -26.43
N LYS A 217 15.71 16.98 -27.09
CA LYS A 217 14.43 16.24 -27.05
C LYS A 217 14.16 15.52 -25.71
N THR A 218 15.13 15.53 -24.79
CA THR A 218 15.04 14.86 -23.48
C THR A 218 15.13 15.90 -22.36
N GLY A 219 14.50 17.06 -22.54
CA GLY A 219 14.47 18.11 -21.53
C GLY A 219 13.38 17.92 -20.47
N VAL A 220 12.41 17.04 -20.71
CA VAL A 220 11.37 16.66 -19.75
C VAL A 220 10.93 15.22 -19.99
N CYS A 221 10.55 14.51 -18.91
CA CYS A 221 10.01 13.16 -18.96
C CYS A 221 8.55 13.15 -18.43
N LYS A 222 7.61 12.78 -19.29
CA LYS A 222 6.18 12.70 -18.95
C LYS A 222 5.85 11.34 -18.37
N VAL A 223 5.52 11.29 -17.08
CA VAL A 223 5.19 10.04 -16.38
C VAL A 223 3.71 9.71 -16.54
N ARG A 224 3.38 8.65 -17.29
CA ARG A 224 2.00 8.17 -17.49
C ARG A 224 1.50 7.22 -16.41
N PHE A 225 2.39 6.43 -15.82
CA PHE A 225 2.07 5.37 -14.86
C PHE A 225 2.49 5.70 -13.42
N GLY A 226 2.32 6.97 -13.04
CA GLY A 226 2.59 7.44 -11.67
C GLY A 226 1.57 6.88 -10.68
N LYS A 227 1.89 6.94 -9.37
CA LYS A 227 0.88 6.68 -8.33
C LYS A 227 -0.34 7.58 -8.59
N SER A 228 -1.53 6.98 -8.63
CA SER A 228 -2.79 7.74 -8.74
C SER A 228 -2.83 8.79 -7.63
N ARG A 229 -2.84 10.07 -8.01
CA ARG A 229 -3.10 11.16 -7.07
C ARG A 229 -4.59 11.18 -6.76
N LYS A 230 -4.97 11.55 -5.54
CA LYS A 230 -6.36 11.91 -5.24
C LYS A 230 -6.74 13.10 -6.14
N GLY A 231 -7.47 12.84 -7.23
CA GLY A 231 -8.24 13.84 -7.97
C GLY A 231 -7.55 14.78 -8.97
N SER A 232 -6.35 14.51 -9.53
CA SER A 232 -5.83 15.37 -10.63
C SER A 232 -4.90 14.67 -11.63
N LEU A 233 -4.84 15.24 -12.84
CA LEU A 233 -3.98 14.87 -13.97
C LEU A 233 -2.49 14.82 -13.58
N THR A 234 -1.75 13.93 -14.24
CA THR A 234 -0.35 13.60 -14.00
C THR A 234 0.56 14.83 -14.14
N ASN A 235 1.33 15.14 -13.09
CA ASN A 235 2.35 16.18 -13.15
C ASN A 235 3.56 15.67 -13.95
N PRO A 236 4.08 16.39 -14.96
CA PRO A 236 5.35 16.04 -15.60
C PRO A 236 6.49 16.16 -14.58
N ALA A 237 7.41 15.20 -14.58
CA ALA A 237 8.64 15.30 -13.82
C ALA A 237 9.59 16.23 -14.59
N ALA A 238 9.78 17.45 -14.08
CA ALA A 238 10.73 18.41 -14.65
C ALA A 238 12.13 18.12 -14.11
N SER A 239 13.10 17.99 -15.03
CA SER A 239 14.54 17.98 -14.78
C SER A 239 15.15 19.36 -15.01
#